data_AF-A0A537ZSC2-F1
#
_entry.id   AF-A0A537ZSC2-F1
#
_cell.length_a   1.000
_cell.length_b   1.000
_cell.length_c   1.000
_cell.angle_alpha   90.00
_cell.angle_beta   90.00
_cell.angle_gamma   90.00
#
_symmetry.space_group_name_H-M   'P 1'
#
loop_
_entity.id
_entity.type
_entity.pdbx_description
1 polymer ?
#
loop_
_entity_poly.entity_id
_entity_poly.type
_entity_poly.pdbx_seq_one_letter_code
_entity_poly.pdbx_strand_id
1 'polypeptide(L)' 'MAGTASKLLGRAKNVRWLALYETARMVYGHGRRVWDNLEPVERERIGALVRKSKGRRANLSDGERNELWTLIKKAATG' A
#
# COMPACT_ATOMS: atom_id res chain seq x y z
N MET A 1 16.83 -26.76 -9.60
CA MET A 1 15.58 -26.48 -8.84
C MET A 1 15.44 -24.99 -8.47
N ALA A 2 15.56 -24.06 -9.43
CA ALA A 2 15.48 -22.61 -9.17
C ALA A 2 14.08 -21.99 -9.35
N GLY A 3 13.15 -22.73 -9.99
CA GLY A 3 11.82 -22.19 -10.35
C GLY A 3 10.80 -22.15 -9.22
N THR A 4 10.92 -23.01 -8.21
CA THR A 4 9.98 -23.13 -7.08
C THR A 4 10.18 -22.02 -6.04
N ALA A 5 11.42 -21.66 -5.72
CA ALA A 5 11.73 -20.59 -4.78
C ALA A 5 11.25 -19.21 -5.28
N SER A 6 11.49 -18.87 -6.55
CA SER A 6 11.04 -17.60 -7.16
C SER A 6 9.52 -17.46 -7.19
N LYS A 7 8.78 -18.55 -7.46
CA LYS A 7 7.30 -18.55 -7.44
C LYS A 7 6.75 -18.34 -6.02
N LEU A 8 7.37 -18.95 -5.02
CA LEU A 8 6.98 -18.78 -3.61
C LEU A 8 7.24 -17.35 -3.12
N LEU A 9 8.40 -16.77 -3.44
CA LEU A 9 8.73 -15.38 -3.11
C LEU A 9 7.78 -14.39 -3.78
N GLY A 10 7.39 -14.62 -5.04
CA GLY A 10 6.40 -13.81 -5.74
C GLY A 10 5.02 -13.85 -5.07
N ARG A 11 4.57 -15.05 -4.64
CA ARG A 11 3.30 -15.23 -3.93
C ARG A 11 3.30 -14.52 -2.57
N ALA A 12 4.35 -14.67 -1.78
CA ALA A 12 4.48 -13.99 -0.49
C ALA A 12 4.45 -12.46 -0.62
N LYS A 13 5.15 -11.91 -1.63
CA LYS A 13 5.15 -10.47 -1.94
C LYS A 13 3.77 -9.95 -2.37
N ASN A 14 2.98 -10.78 -3.05
CA ASN A 14 1.62 -10.43 -3.45
C ASN A 14 0.64 -10.47 -2.28
N VAL A 15 0.76 -11.45 -1.38
CA VAL A 15 -0.05 -11.50 -0.14
C VAL A 15 0.23 -10.27 0.73
N ARG A 16 1.51 -9.94 0.93
CA ARG A 16 1.90 -8.74 1.68
C ARG A 16 1.42 -7.44 1.01
N TRP A 17 1.34 -7.41 -0.32
CA TRP A 17 0.77 -6.29 -1.05
C TRP A 17 -0.75 -6.17 -0.87
N LEU A 18 -1.46 -7.30 -0.90
CA LEU A 18 -2.91 -7.30 -0.72
C LEU A 18 -3.26 -6.74 0.67
N ALA A 19 -2.56 -7.19 1.70
CA ALA A 19 -2.70 -6.67 3.06
C ALA A 19 -2.42 -5.15 3.13
N LEU A 20 -1.33 -4.69 2.50
CA LEU A 20 -1.05 -3.24 2.40
C LEU A 20 -2.19 -2.48 1.75
N TYR A 21 -2.69 -2.99 0.63
CA TYR A 21 -3.74 -2.36 -0.16
C TYR A 21 -5.07 -2.29 0.60
N GLU A 22 -5.43 -3.36 1.31
CA GLU A 22 -6.60 -3.37 2.18
C GLU A 22 -6.47 -2.40 3.34
N THR A 23 -5.31 -2.32 3.99
CA THR A 23 -5.03 -1.31 5.00
C THR A 23 -5.16 0.10 4.42
N ALA A 24 -4.59 0.35 3.24
CA ALA A 24 -4.70 1.64 2.55
C ALA A 24 -6.16 2.01 2.25
N ARG A 25 -6.95 1.03 1.80
CA ARG A 25 -8.37 1.19 1.50
C ARG A 25 -9.20 1.41 2.76
N MET A 26 -8.91 0.70 3.85
CA MET A 26 -9.56 0.92 5.15
C MET A 26 -9.23 2.31 5.71
N VAL A 27 -7.95 2.69 5.67
CA VAL A 27 -7.51 4.03 6.06
C VAL A 27 -8.28 5.05 5.24
N TYR A 28 -8.30 4.93 3.91
CA TYR A 28 -9.05 5.83 3.03
C TYR A 28 -10.57 5.86 3.31
N GLY A 29 -11.17 4.71 3.60
CA GLY A 29 -12.61 4.60 3.78
C GLY A 29 -13.14 4.94 5.18
N HIS A 30 -12.34 4.84 6.25
CA HIS A 30 -12.87 4.83 7.64
C HIS A 30 -12.08 5.68 8.66
N GLY A 31 -11.01 6.37 8.29
CA GLY A 31 -9.98 6.70 9.27
C GLY A 31 -9.94 8.10 9.87
N ARG A 32 -11.01 8.72 10.38
CA ARG A 32 -10.89 10.08 10.98
C ARG A 32 -9.76 10.21 12.04
N ARG A 33 -9.48 9.14 12.82
CA ARG A 33 -8.38 9.05 13.81
C ARG A 33 -6.99 8.70 13.23
N VAL A 34 -6.93 7.86 12.19
CA VAL A 34 -5.66 7.42 11.58
C VAL A 34 -5.13 8.49 10.61
N TRP A 35 -6.03 9.37 10.18
CA TRP A 35 -5.75 10.47 9.27
C TRP A 35 -5.09 11.65 9.98
N ASP A 36 -5.24 11.78 11.29
CA ASP A 36 -4.69 12.92 12.04
C ASP A 36 -3.15 13.03 11.91
N ASN A 37 -2.48 11.91 11.66
CA ASN A 37 -1.02 11.85 11.42
C ASN A 37 -0.60 12.18 9.98
N LEU A 38 -1.57 12.34 9.08
CA LEU A 38 -1.36 12.61 7.66
C LEU A 38 -1.87 14.00 7.28
N GLU A 39 -1.08 14.69 6.48
CA GLU A 39 -1.50 15.93 5.85
C GLU A 39 -2.59 15.70 4.77
N PRO A 40 -3.42 16.70 4.47
CA PRO A 40 -4.40 16.64 3.37
C PRO A 40 -3.80 16.15 2.04
N VAL A 41 -2.60 16.61 1.69
CA VAL A 41 -1.92 16.21 0.46
C VAL A 41 -1.49 14.74 0.47
N GLU A 42 -1.04 14.23 1.62
CA GLU A 42 -0.63 12.84 1.79
C GLU A 42 -1.81 11.88 1.69
N ARG A 43 -2.95 12.29 2.25
CA ARG A 43 -4.22 11.58 2.16
C ARG A 43 -4.72 11.46 0.72
N GLU A 44 -4.67 12.56 -0.04
CA GLU A 44 -5.00 12.54 -1.48
C GLU A 44 -4.05 11.63 -2.25
N ARG A 45 -2.77 11.66 -1.90
CA ARG A 45 -1.73 10.83 -2.52
C ARG A 45 -1.97 9.34 -2.30
N ILE A 46 -2.33 8.92 -1.09
CA ILE A 46 -2.76 7.54 -0.82
C ILE A 46 -3.94 7.17 -1.72
N GLY A 47 -4.96 8.02 -1.79
CA GLY A 47 -6.13 7.81 -2.65
C GLY A 47 -5.78 7.68 -4.13
N ALA A 48 -4.82 8.45 -4.63
CA ALA A 48 -4.32 8.36 -6.00
C ALA A 48 -3.59 7.03 -6.25
N LEU A 49 -2.71 6.62 -5.34
CA LEU A 49 -1.95 5.38 -5.43
C LEU A 49 -2.84 4.14 -5.33
N VAL A 50 -3.85 4.15 -4.44
CA VAL A 50 -4.84 3.08 -4.31
C VAL A 50 -5.69 2.95 -5.58
N ARG A 51 -6.15 4.07 -6.14
CA ARG A 51 -6.91 4.07 -7.40
C ARG A 51 -6.07 3.58 -8.57
N LYS A 52 -4.80 3.99 -8.67
CA LYS A 52 -3.87 3.54 -9.71
C LYS A 52 -3.54 2.04 -9.58
N SER A 53 -3.29 1.58 -8.35
CA SER A 53 -3.01 0.19 -8.02
C SER A 53 -4.12 -0.76 -8.49
N LYS A 54 -5.40 -0.41 -8.27
CA LYS A 54 -6.54 -1.35 -8.48
C LYS A 54 -6.33 -2.71 -7.79
N GLY A 55 -5.61 -2.72 -6.66
CA GLY A 55 -5.24 -3.92 -5.91
C GLY A 55 -4.05 -4.69 -6.47
N ARG A 56 -3.46 -4.26 -7.60
CA ARG A 56 -2.35 -4.96 -8.26
C ARG A 56 -1.04 -4.21 -8.07
N ARG A 57 -0.06 -4.85 -7.44
CA ARG A 57 1.29 -4.32 -7.23
C ARG A 57 1.94 -3.86 -8.55
N ALA A 58 1.76 -4.63 -9.61
CA ALA A 58 2.34 -4.37 -10.93
C ALA A 58 1.89 -3.04 -11.56
N ASN A 59 0.75 -2.48 -11.13
CA ASN A 59 0.23 -1.21 -11.65
C ASN A 59 0.93 0.02 -11.05
N LEU A 60 1.77 -0.18 -10.03
CA LEU A 60 2.59 0.86 -9.42
C LEU A 60 4.06 0.61 -9.71
N SER A 61 4.81 1.69 -9.91
CA SER A 61 6.27 1.67 -9.95
C SER A 61 6.85 1.30 -8.57
N ASP A 62 8.13 0.93 -8.51
CA ASP A 62 8.74 0.63 -7.22
C ASP A 62 8.81 1.86 -6.30
N GLY A 63 8.99 3.05 -6.87
CA GLY A 63 8.90 4.31 -6.13
C GLY A 63 7.50 4.53 -5.54
N GLU A 64 6.45 4.30 -6.33
CA GLU A 64 5.05 4.46 -5.89
C GLU A 64 4.65 3.43 -4.83
N ARG A 65 5.19 2.21 -4.91
CA ARG A 65 4.99 1.19 -3.87
C ARG A 65 5.65 1.61 -2.56
N ASN A 66 6.85 2.17 -2.63
CA ASN A 66 7.59 2.63 -1.46
C ASN A 66 6.93 3.88 -0.83
N GLU A 67 6.41 4.77 -1.68
CA GLU A 67 5.63 5.93 -1.27
C GLU A 67 4.36 5.48 -0.52
N LEU A 68 3.58 4.55 -1.10
CA LEU A 68 2.39 4.01 -0.44
C LEU A 68 2.72 3.36 0.92
N TRP A 69 3.82 2.60 0.99
CA TRP A 69 4.28 1.99 2.23
C TRP A 69 4.64 3.03 3.29
N THR A 70 5.37 4.08 2.91
CA THR A 70 5.78 5.16 3.83
C THR A 70 4.57 5.91 4.37
N LEU A 71 3.62 6.26 3.51
CA LEU A 71 2.41 6.97 3.90
C LEU A 71 1.54 6.15 4.85
N ILE A 72 1.37 4.85 4.59
CA ILE A 72 0.64 3.95 5.50
C ILE A 72 1.36 3.80 6.85
N LYS A 73 2.69 3.69 6.82
CA LYS A 73 3.48 3.62 8.05
C LYS A 73 3.30 4.88 8.88
N LYS A 74 3.42 6.07 8.28
CA LYS A 74 3.19 7.36 8.95
C LYS A 74 1.79 7.44 9.56
N ALA A 75 0.77 6.98 8.83
CA ALA A 75 -0.60 6.94 9.33
C ALA A 75 -0.74 6.04 10.58
N ALA A 76 -0.07 4.88 10.57
CA ALA A 76 -0.14 3.87 11.63
C ALA A 76 0.71 4.18 12.87
N THR A 77 1.82 4.92 12.72
CA THR A 77 2.81 5.14 13.78
C THR A 77 2.84 6.59 14.29
N GLY A 78 1.75 7.35 14.15
CA GLY A 78 1.68 8.74 14.64
C GLY A 78 2.39 8.98 15.95
#